data_AF-A0A2N8PV08-F1
#
_entry.id   AF-A0A2N8PV08-F1
#
_cell.length_a   1.000
_cell.length_b   1.000
_cell.length_c   1.000
_cell.angle_alpha   90.00
_cell.angle_beta   90.00
_cell.angle_gamma   90.00
#
_symmetry.space_group_name_H-M   'P 1'
#
loop_
_entity.id
_entity.type
_entity.pdbx_description
1 polymer ?
#
loop_
_entity_poly.entity_id
_entity_poly.type
_entity_poly.pdbx_seq_one_letter_code
_entity_poly.pdbx_strand_id
1 'polypeptide(L)'
;MELFSTTLSTIKRHRIQFSISWVIYLVALFILTSLGMLRLVLNQLDSSHQIQLFTRKEIEQLQHYFSFRLLVSAITLFAILLVFFAIRIHRQKKSTASIKQLIYSTGLEFIIGLLIAATCLIVFFTIFEPVYESILQAIYHQGLNQIKELPNFVLSNGTSGIAYSIRSSLSFELSSTTLLDLFFCALAKAVFSLFLYLCVLIISFRLISTTTRKKNVR
;
A
#
# COMPACT_ATOMS: atom_id res chain seq x y z
N MET A 1 -9.98 8.38 -29.31
CA MET A 1 -8.95 9.45 -29.22
C MET A 1 -9.44 10.67 -28.43
N GLU A 2 -10.74 10.99 -28.44
CA GLU A 2 -11.31 12.13 -27.69
C GLU A 2 -11.29 11.97 -26.16
N LEU A 3 -11.45 10.76 -25.61
CA LEU A 3 -11.48 10.54 -24.15
C LEU A 3 -10.10 10.75 -23.46
N PHE A 4 -9.01 10.35 -24.11
CA PHE A 4 -7.65 10.57 -23.61
C PHE A 4 -7.23 12.04 -23.70
N SER A 5 -7.55 12.72 -24.80
CA SER A 5 -7.25 14.15 -24.94
C SER A 5 -8.10 15.02 -24.01
N THR A 6 -9.37 14.65 -23.77
CA THR A 6 -10.24 15.34 -22.81
C THR A 6 -9.84 15.08 -21.35
N THR A 7 -9.37 13.88 -21.01
CA THR A 7 -8.83 13.61 -19.66
C THR A 7 -7.51 14.35 -19.43
N LEU A 8 -6.61 14.36 -20.41
CA LEU A 8 -5.36 15.12 -20.32
C LEU A 8 -5.60 16.63 -20.20
N SER A 9 -6.57 17.18 -20.95
CA SER A 9 -6.96 18.59 -20.82
C SER A 9 -7.64 18.89 -19.48
N THR A 10 -8.41 17.94 -18.93
CA THR A 10 -9.03 18.05 -17.60
C THR A 10 -7.97 18.02 -16.50
N ILE A 11 -6.97 17.14 -16.59
CA ILE A 11 -5.79 17.13 -15.70
C ILE A 11 -5.08 18.48 -15.78
N LYS A 12 -4.86 18.99 -17.00
CA LYS A 12 -4.20 20.29 -17.22
C LYS A 12 -5.00 21.47 -16.67
N ARG A 13 -6.33 21.36 -16.60
CA ARG A 13 -7.26 22.37 -16.04
C ARG A 13 -7.38 22.28 -14.52
N HIS A 14 -7.31 21.08 -13.95
CA HIS A 14 -7.46 20.81 -12.52
C HIS A 14 -6.16 20.29 -11.89
N ARG A 15 -5.02 20.91 -12.21
CA ARG A 15 -3.67 20.44 -11.83
C ARG A 15 -3.51 20.22 -10.33
N ILE A 16 -4.04 21.13 -9.51
CA ILE A 16 -3.93 21.05 -8.05
C ILE A 16 -4.69 19.83 -7.52
N GLN A 17 -5.90 19.59 -8.03
CA GLN A 17 -6.70 18.43 -7.62
C GLN A 17 -6.03 17.13 -8.04
N PHE A 18 -5.50 17.07 -9.26
CA PHE A 18 -4.74 15.92 -9.75
C PHE A 18 -3.47 15.68 -8.92
N SER A 19 -2.72 16.74 -8.59
CA SER A 19 -1.52 16.66 -7.75
C SER A 19 -1.83 16.11 -6.36
N ILE A 20 -2.93 16.55 -5.73
CA ILE A 20 -3.35 16.03 -4.43
C ILE A 20 -3.72 14.54 -4.54
N SER A 21 -4.50 14.15 -5.56
CA SER A 21 -4.82 12.74 -5.78
C SER A 21 -3.58 11.88 -5.99
N TRP A 22 -2.64 12.37 -6.79
CA TRP A 22 -1.39 11.69 -7.08
C TRP A 22 -0.56 11.48 -5.81
N VAL A 23 -0.42 12.51 -4.95
CA VAL A 23 0.27 12.37 -3.66
C VAL A 23 -0.42 11.33 -2.77
N ILE A 24 -1.75 11.32 -2.72
CA ILE A 24 -2.51 10.31 -1.97
C ILE A 24 -2.19 8.90 -2.49
N TYR A 25 -2.14 8.70 -3.81
CA TYR A 25 -1.80 7.40 -4.40
C TYR A 25 -0.35 6.99 -4.11
N LEU A 26 0.58 7.95 -4.16
CA LEU A 26 1.99 7.71 -3.85
C LEU A 26 2.16 7.25 -2.40
N VAL A 27 1.56 7.97 -1.45
CA VAL A 27 1.60 7.62 -0.02
C VAL A 27 0.91 6.28 0.23
N ALA A 28 -0.23 6.02 -0.42
CA ALA A 28 -0.94 4.76 -0.31
C ALA A 28 -0.09 3.57 -0.79
N LEU A 29 0.52 3.71 -1.98
CA LEU A 29 1.43 2.70 -2.53
C LEU A 29 2.63 2.49 -1.62
N PHE A 30 3.24 3.56 -1.11
CA PHE A 30 4.38 3.46 -0.20
C PHE A 30 4.04 2.65 1.06
N ILE A 31 2.93 2.95 1.72
CA ILE A 31 2.51 2.27 2.95
C ILE A 31 2.18 0.79 2.68
N LEU A 32 1.36 0.52 1.65
CA LEU A 32 0.95 -0.84 1.31
C LEU A 32 2.12 -1.70 0.86
N THR A 33 3.03 -1.16 0.04
CA THR A 33 4.23 -1.86 -0.41
C THR A 33 5.19 -2.12 0.75
N SER A 34 5.42 -1.15 1.64
CA SER A 34 6.32 -1.34 2.79
C SER A 34 5.82 -2.40 3.77
N LEU A 35 4.53 -2.35 4.14
CA LEU A 35 3.92 -3.36 5.02
C LEU A 35 3.83 -4.74 4.34
N GLY A 36 3.51 -4.77 3.04
CA GLY A 36 3.47 -5.99 2.26
C GLY A 36 4.85 -6.66 2.16
N MET A 37 5.90 -5.85 2.00
CA MET A 37 7.28 -6.30 1.91
C MET A 37 7.75 -6.89 3.25
N LEU A 38 7.48 -6.23 4.39
CA LEU A 38 7.76 -6.79 5.72
C LEU A 38 7.08 -8.13 5.96
N ARG A 39 5.83 -8.29 5.53
CA ARG A 39 5.13 -9.57 5.62
C ARG A 39 5.80 -10.66 4.78
N LEU A 40 6.26 -10.32 3.58
CA LEU A 40 6.96 -11.28 2.72
C LEU A 40 8.33 -11.66 3.27
N VAL A 41 9.08 -10.70 3.82
CA VAL A 41 10.35 -10.95 4.51
C VAL A 41 10.15 -11.92 5.68
N LEU A 42 9.11 -11.71 6.51
CA LEU A 42 8.79 -12.60 7.62
C LEU A 42 8.40 -14.00 7.17
N ASN A 43 7.72 -14.14 6.05
CA ASN A 43 7.40 -15.45 5.48
C ASN A 43 8.68 -16.19 5.02
N GLN A 44 9.66 -15.47 4.47
CA GLN A 44 10.93 -16.07 4.08
C GLN A 44 11.75 -16.52 5.30
N LEU A 45 11.77 -15.71 6.35
CA LEU A 45 12.41 -16.02 7.64
C LEU A 45 11.84 -17.30 8.29
N ASP A 46 10.52 -17.51 8.21
CA ASP A 46 9.86 -18.74 8.72
C ASP A 46 10.24 -20.00 7.92
N SER A 47 10.52 -19.83 6.63
CA SER A 47 10.86 -20.93 5.71
C SER A 47 12.36 -21.28 5.66
N SER A 48 13.21 -20.37 6.15
CA SER A 48 14.67 -20.58 6.17
C SER A 48 15.04 -21.56 7.28
N HIS A 49 15.57 -22.73 6.90
CA HIS A 49 16.09 -23.73 7.85
C HIS A 49 17.44 -23.34 8.46
N GLN A 50 18.04 -22.21 8.08
CA GLN A 50 19.31 -21.73 8.62
C GLN A 50 19.06 -20.74 9.76
N ILE A 51 19.28 -21.22 10.99
CA ILE A 51 19.30 -20.45 12.25
C ILE A 51 17.96 -19.75 12.56
N GLN A 52 17.09 -20.41 13.33
CA GLN A 52 15.87 -19.80 13.88
C GLN A 52 16.22 -18.69 14.88
N LEU A 53 16.38 -17.46 14.39
CA LEU A 53 16.47 -16.24 15.20
C LEU A 53 15.14 -15.91 15.90
N PHE A 54 14.03 -16.43 15.39
CA PHE A 54 12.70 -16.30 15.96
C PHE A 54 12.03 -17.67 16.10
N THR A 55 11.29 -17.84 17.19
CA THR A 55 10.35 -18.95 17.35
C THR A 55 9.15 -18.75 16.41
N ARG A 56 8.54 -19.86 15.99
CA ARG A 56 7.34 -19.83 15.13
C ARG A 56 6.21 -18.96 15.72
N LYS A 57 6.05 -18.95 17.05
CA LYS A 57 5.05 -18.11 17.73
C LYS A 57 5.33 -16.62 17.60
N GLU A 58 6.60 -16.20 17.68
CA GLU A 58 7.00 -14.80 17.50
C GLU A 58 6.76 -14.34 16.06
N ILE A 59 7.10 -15.19 15.09
CA ILE A 59 6.84 -14.93 13.67
C ILE A 59 5.33 -14.80 13.43
N GLU A 60 4.51 -15.71 13.95
CA GLU A 60 3.04 -15.66 13.83
C GLU A 60 2.47 -14.37 14.47
N GLN A 61 2.97 -13.95 15.64
CA GLN A 61 2.57 -12.69 16.27
C GLN A 61 2.95 -11.46 15.43
N LEU A 62 4.18 -11.42 14.87
CA LEU A 62 4.64 -10.33 14.03
C LEU A 62 3.86 -10.27 12.71
N GLN A 63 3.65 -11.42 12.07
CA GLN A 63 2.83 -11.53 10.86
C GLN A 63 1.40 -11.08 11.11
N HIS A 64 0.80 -11.45 12.25
CA HIS A 64 -0.52 -10.99 12.64
C HIS A 64 -0.54 -9.46 12.86
N TYR A 65 0.46 -8.90 13.54
CA TYR A 65 0.58 -7.45 13.73
C TYR A 65 0.66 -6.70 12.40
N PHE A 66 1.55 -7.09 11.49
CA PHE A 66 1.68 -6.44 10.19
C PHE A 66 0.47 -6.67 9.30
N SER A 67 -0.16 -7.85 9.36
CA SER A 67 -1.40 -8.12 8.63
C SER A 67 -2.55 -7.25 9.12
N PHE A 68 -2.69 -7.07 10.44
CA PHE A 68 -3.67 -6.17 11.02
C PHE A 68 -3.42 -4.71 10.61
N ARG A 69 -2.16 -4.25 10.68
CA ARG A 69 -1.80 -2.88 10.23
C ARG A 69 -2.06 -2.68 8.74
N LEU A 70 -1.76 -3.69 7.92
CA LEU A 70 -2.03 -3.66 6.48
C LEU A 70 -3.54 -3.57 6.24
N LEU A 71 -4.35 -4.38 6.93
CA LEU A 71 -5.81 -4.34 6.84
C LEU A 71 -6.37 -2.98 7.27
N VAL A 72 -5.93 -2.44 8.41
CA VAL A 72 -6.36 -1.12 8.90
C VAL A 72 -5.99 -0.04 7.87
N SER A 73 -4.75 -0.04 7.37
CA SER A 73 -4.30 0.92 6.36
C SER A 73 -5.13 0.82 5.07
N ALA A 74 -5.47 -0.39 4.66
CA ALA A 74 -6.26 -0.66 3.46
C ALA A 74 -7.70 -0.14 3.60
N ILE A 75 -8.34 -0.36 4.77
CA ILE A 75 -9.67 0.19 5.07
C ILE A 75 -9.63 1.72 5.12
N THR A 76 -8.65 2.32 5.80
CA THR A 76 -8.50 3.77 5.88
C THR A 76 -8.30 4.38 4.49
N LEU A 77 -7.46 3.77 3.65
CA LEU A 77 -7.25 4.20 2.28
C LEU A 77 -8.52 4.10 1.45
N PHE A 78 -9.28 3.00 1.57
CA PHE A 78 -10.56 2.85 0.88
C PHE A 78 -11.55 3.95 1.28
N ALA A 79 -11.65 4.27 2.58
CA ALA A 79 -12.51 5.35 3.06
C ALA A 79 -12.09 6.72 2.52
N ILE A 80 -10.79 7.03 2.49
CA ILE A 80 -10.25 8.28 1.91
C ILE A 80 -10.60 8.36 0.42
N LEU A 81 -10.41 7.28 -0.34
CA LEU A 81 -10.77 7.22 -1.76
C LEU A 81 -12.26 7.44 -1.98
N LEU A 82 -13.11 6.85 -1.13
CA LEU A 82 -14.57 7.03 -1.20
C LEU A 82 -14.96 8.49 -0.98
N VAL A 83 -14.44 9.12 0.08
CA VAL A 83 -14.67 10.54 0.37
C VAL A 83 -14.19 11.43 -0.78
N PHE A 84 -12.98 11.16 -1.29
CA PHE A 84 -12.42 11.91 -2.42
C PHE A 84 -13.30 11.81 -3.67
N PHE A 85 -13.75 10.61 -4.03
CA PHE A 85 -14.67 10.39 -5.14
C PHE A 85 -16.02 11.09 -4.93
N ALA A 86 -16.59 11.02 -3.73
CA ALA A 86 -17.85 11.67 -3.41
C ALA A 86 -17.76 13.20 -3.55
N ILE A 87 -16.70 13.82 -3.00
CA ILE A 87 -16.45 15.27 -3.13
C ILE A 87 -16.29 15.66 -4.60
N ARG A 88 -15.51 14.87 -5.36
CA ARG A 88 -15.25 15.12 -6.77
C ARG A 88 -16.54 15.08 -7.59
N ILE A 89 -17.38 14.07 -7.39
CA ILE A 89 -18.68 13.96 -8.06
C ILE A 89 -19.59 15.12 -7.66
N HIS A 90 -19.65 15.49 -6.37
CA HIS A 90 -20.47 16.61 -5.92
C HIS A 90 -20.06 17.94 -6.59
N ARG A 91 -18.75 18.20 -6.69
CA ARG A 91 -18.23 19.39 -7.38
C ARG A 91 -18.54 19.38 -8.87
N GLN A 92 -18.38 18.24 -9.53
CA GLN A 92 -18.56 18.15 -10.98
C GLN A 92 -20.02 18.01 -11.43
N LYS A 93 -20.96 17.65 -10.53
CA LYS A 93 -22.41 17.69 -10.80
C LYS A 93 -22.92 19.10 -11.13
N LYS A 94 -22.19 20.15 -10.74
CA LYS A 94 -22.46 21.55 -11.12
C LYS A 94 -22.05 21.87 -12.57
N SER A 95 -21.27 21.00 -13.21
CA SER A 95 -20.91 21.07 -14.63
C SER A 95 -21.87 20.17 -15.41
N THR A 96 -22.35 20.62 -16.57
CA THR A 96 -23.30 19.95 -17.48
C THR A 96 -22.78 18.65 -18.14
N ALA A 97 -21.86 17.93 -17.50
CA ALA A 97 -21.29 16.68 -17.99
C ALA A 97 -22.16 15.47 -17.59
N SER A 98 -22.30 14.50 -18.49
CA SER A 98 -23.04 13.26 -18.19
C SER A 98 -22.32 12.44 -17.10
N ILE A 99 -23.08 11.86 -16.15
CA ILE A 99 -22.55 11.03 -15.05
C ILE A 99 -21.66 9.88 -15.58
N LYS A 100 -22.00 9.32 -16.75
CA LYS A 100 -21.20 8.28 -17.38
C LYS A 100 -19.81 8.79 -17.76
N GLN A 101 -19.72 9.92 -18.45
CA GLN A 101 -18.45 10.53 -18.85
C GLN A 101 -17.60 10.94 -17.65
N LEU A 102 -18.25 11.33 -16.55
CA LEU A 102 -17.60 11.63 -15.28
C LEU A 102 -16.89 10.42 -14.66
N ILE A 103 -17.59 9.28 -14.62
CA ILE A 103 -17.05 8.03 -14.08
C ILE A 103 -15.86 7.56 -14.93
N TYR A 104 -15.99 7.60 -16.26
CA TYR A 104 -14.91 7.19 -17.16
C TYR A 104 -13.68 8.11 -17.07
N SER A 105 -13.87 9.44 -17.07
CA SER A 105 -12.73 10.38 -16.93
C SER A 105 -12.03 10.24 -15.59
N THR A 106 -12.78 10.10 -14.50
CA THR A 106 -12.22 9.94 -13.16
C THR A 106 -11.47 8.62 -13.01
N GLY A 107 -12.00 7.53 -13.57
CA GLY A 107 -11.32 6.24 -13.58
C GLY A 107 -10.02 6.26 -14.38
N LEU A 108 -10.01 6.93 -15.53
CA LEU A 108 -8.82 7.06 -16.38
C LEU A 108 -7.75 7.93 -15.70
N GLU A 109 -8.15 9.05 -15.08
CA GLU A 109 -7.23 9.86 -14.26
C GLU A 109 -6.64 9.09 -13.09
N PHE A 110 -7.42 8.24 -12.43
CA PHE A 110 -6.92 7.35 -11.38
C PHE A 110 -5.85 6.40 -11.93
N ILE A 111 -6.12 5.75 -13.06
CA ILE A 111 -5.16 4.82 -13.69
C ILE A 111 -3.86 5.54 -14.06
N ILE A 112 -3.94 6.71 -14.68
CA ILE A 112 -2.76 7.52 -15.00
C ILE A 112 -2.01 7.92 -13.73
N GLY A 113 -2.72 8.41 -12.71
CA GLY A 113 -2.12 8.81 -11.44
C GLY A 113 -1.43 7.64 -10.73
N LEU A 114 -2.05 6.46 -10.74
CA LEU A 114 -1.50 5.24 -10.15
C LEU A 114 -0.23 4.78 -10.87
N LEU A 115 -0.23 4.81 -12.21
CA LEU A 115 0.95 4.47 -13.01
C LEU A 115 2.12 5.40 -12.70
N ILE A 116 1.89 6.72 -12.70
CA ILE A 116 2.93 7.71 -12.38
C ILE A 116 3.44 7.51 -10.95
N ALA A 117 2.55 7.27 -9.99
CA ALA A 117 2.93 7.01 -8.60
C ALA A 117 3.75 5.72 -8.44
N ALA A 118 3.38 4.64 -9.14
CA ALA A 118 4.12 3.39 -9.12
C ALA A 118 5.52 3.56 -9.74
N THR A 119 5.64 4.23 -10.90
CA THR A 119 6.94 4.53 -11.51
C THR A 119 7.79 5.41 -10.59
N CYS A 120 7.21 6.42 -9.95
CA CYS A 120 7.92 7.26 -9.00
C CYS A 120 8.44 6.45 -7.80
N LEU A 121 7.64 5.51 -7.29
CA LEU A 121 8.03 4.63 -6.20
C LEU A 121 9.18 3.69 -6.62
N ILE A 122 9.14 3.14 -7.84
CA ILE A 122 10.22 2.31 -8.38
C ILE A 122 11.52 3.13 -8.49
N VAL A 123 11.45 4.33 -9.07
CA VAL A 123 12.63 5.21 -9.20
C VAL A 123 13.18 5.58 -7.82
N PHE A 124 12.30 5.92 -6.87
CA PHE A 124 12.70 6.21 -5.50
C PHE A 124 13.40 5.03 -4.84
N PHE A 125 12.84 3.82 -4.98
CA PHE A 125 13.45 2.59 -4.48
C PHE A 125 14.83 2.33 -5.13
N THR A 126 14.95 2.46 -6.45
CA THR A 126 16.23 2.18 -7.15
C THR A 126 17.34 3.19 -6.83
N ILE A 127 17.00 4.45 -6.52
CA ILE A 127 17.99 5.50 -6.24
C ILE A 127 18.30 5.57 -4.73
N PHE A 128 17.29 5.32 -3.89
CA PHE A 128 17.36 5.48 -2.44
C PHE A 128 17.10 4.17 -1.70
N GLU A 129 17.53 3.04 -2.26
CA GLU A 129 17.48 1.70 -1.64
C GLU A 129 17.90 1.71 -0.16
N PRO A 130 19.07 2.26 0.24
CA PRO A 130 19.49 2.26 1.66
C PRO A 130 18.56 3.08 2.56
N VAL A 131 17.94 4.14 2.04
CA VAL A 131 16.95 4.92 2.80
C VAL A 131 15.68 4.11 2.98
N TYR A 132 15.22 3.43 1.93
CA TYR A 132 14.04 2.56 2.00
C TYR A 132 14.24 1.39 2.97
N GLU A 133 15.41 0.76 2.96
CA GLU A 133 15.80 -0.26 3.95
C GLU A 133 15.76 0.29 5.37
N SER A 134 16.30 1.48 5.62
CA SER A 134 16.30 2.08 6.95
C SER A 134 14.86 2.32 7.47
N ILE A 135 13.94 2.71 6.59
CA ILE A 135 12.53 2.89 6.92
C ILE A 135 11.88 1.54 7.26
N LEU A 136 12.12 0.52 6.44
CA LEU A 136 11.64 -0.84 6.71
C LEU A 136 12.16 -1.38 8.04
N GLN A 137 13.44 -1.17 8.32
CA GLN A 137 14.06 -1.58 9.57
C GLN A 137 13.44 -0.85 10.77
N ALA A 138 13.15 0.45 10.65
CA ALA A 138 12.45 1.20 11.69
C ALA A 138 11.04 0.67 11.95
N ILE A 139 10.27 0.40 10.89
CA ILE A 139 8.91 -0.17 10.99
C ILE A 139 8.96 -1.59 11.60
N TYR A 140 9.97 -2.38 11.20
CA TYR A 140 10.22 -3.70 11.74
C TYR A 140 10.50 -3.66 13.25
N HIS A 141 11.41 -2.80 13.71
CA HIS A 141 11.69 -2.60 15.13
C HIS A 141 10.46 -2.14 15.92
N GLN A 142 9.61 -1.31 15.31
CA GLN A 142 8.34 -0.94 15.93
C GLN A 142 7.41 -2.15 16.12
N GLY A 143 7.42 -3.11 15.18
CA GLY A 143 6.70 -4.39 15.31
C GLY A 143 7.27 -5.28 16.41
N LEU A 144 8.59 -5.38 16.52
CA LEU A 144 9.27 -6.16 17.58
C LEU A 144 8.89 -5.66 18.99
N ASN A 145 8.76 -4.35 19.18
CA ASN A 145 8.33 -3.77 20.46
C ASN A 145 6.90 -4.14 20.89
N GLN A 146 6.12 -4.82 20.03
CA GLN A 146 4.75 -5.24 20.31
C GLN A 146 4.66 -6.74 20.66
N ILE A 147 5.77 -7.49 20.64
CA ILE A 147 5.81 -8.89 21.04
C ILE A 147 5.52 -8.98 22.54
N LYS A 148 4.48 -9.75 22.90
CA LYS A 148 4.08 -9.95 24.31
C LYS A 148 4.75 -11.18 24.93
N GLU A 149 5.09 -12.17 24.10
CA GLU A 149 5.85 -13.34 24.52
C GLU A 149 7.34 -13.04 24.32
N LEU A 150 8.01 -12.53 25.37
CA LEU A 150 9.46 -12.46 25.35
C LEU A 150 10.04 -13.88 25.35
N PRO A 151 11.10 -14.15 24.58
CA PRO A 151 11.73 -15.46 24.54
C PRO A 151 12.18 -15.89 25.93
N ASN A 152 11.99 -17.17 26.24
CA ASN A 152 12.75 -17.85 27.29
C ASN A 152 14.21 -17.99 26.81
N PHE A 153 14.97 -16.89 26.76
CA PHE A 153 16.41 -17.02 26.64
C PHE A 153 16.95 -17.49 27.99
N VAL A 154 17.17 -18.80 28.10
CA VAL A 154 18.10 -19.36 29.08
C VAL A 154 19.49 -18.84 28.71
N LEU A 155 20.04 -17.99 29.57
CA LEU A 155 21.47 -17.72 29.61
C LEU A 155 22.18 -19.06 29.83
N SER A 156 22.77 -19.67 28.79
CA SER A 156 23.65 -20.81 29.03
C SER A 156 24.95 -20.29 29.64
N ASN A 157 25.40 -21.02 30.67
CA ASN A 157 26.34 -20.61 31.70
C ASN A 157 27.62 -19.97 31.17
N GLY A 158 28.08 -18.96 31.92
CA GLY A 158 29.23 -18.11 31.61
C GLY A 158 30.42 -18.86 31.04
N THR A 159 30.84 -18.45 29.83
CA THR A 159 32.22 -18.38 29.32
C THR A 159 32.29 -18.13 27.80
N SER A 160 31.17 -18.21 27.06
CA SER A 160 31.12 -17.85 25.64
C SER A 160 30.01 -16.83 25.38
N GLY A 161 30.38 -15.55 25.37
CA GLY A 161 29.47 -14.45 25.06
C GLY A 161 29.01 -14.50 23.62
N ILE A 162 27.86 -15.12 23.37
CA ILE A 162 27.01 -14.74 22.23
C ILE A 162 25.57 -14.58 22.73
N ALA A 163 25.30 -13.40 23.26
CA ALA A 163 23.96 -12.86 23.29
C ALA A 163 23.60 -12.48 21.84
N TYR A 164 22.92 -13.37 21.10
CA TYR A 164 22.23 -12.94 19.88
C TYR A 164 21.07 -12.05 20.31
N SER A 165 21.36 -10.75 20.35
CA SER A 165 20.46 -9.73 20.86
C SER A 165 19.25 -9.56 19.95
N ILE A 166 18.09 -9.49 20.58
CA ILE A 166 16.78 -8.84 20.33
C ILE A 166 16.63 -7.80 19.18
N ARG A 167 17.61 -7.54 18.31
CA ARG A 167 17.56 -6.59 17.19
C ARG A 167 18.44 -7.04 16.00
N SER A 168 18.15 -8.19 15.38
CA SER A 168 18.79 -8.47 14.08
C SER A 168 18.35 -7.42 13.05
N SER A 169 19.29 -6.92 12.25
CA SER A 169 18.94 -6.04 11.15
C SER A 169 18.25 -6.89 10.08
N LEU A 170 17.15 -6.38 9.54
CA LEU A 170 16.42 -7.00 8.42
C LEU A 170 17.36 -7.31 7.23
N SER A 171 18.48 -6.58 7.14
CA SER A 171 19.53 -6.69 6.14
C SER A 171 20.52 -7.84 6.32
N PHE A 172 20.57 -8.53 7.46
CA PHE A 172 21.62 -9.52 7.71
C PHE A 172 21.45 -10.81 6.87
N GLU A 173 20.27 -11.04 6.28
CA GLU A 173 19.94 -12.29 5.56
C GLU A 173 19.40 -12.09 4.13
N LEU A 174 19.13 -10.85 3.68
CA LEU A 174 18.56 -10.59 2.34
C LEU A 174 19.59 -9.98 1.40
N SER A 175 19.80 -10.60 0.23
CA SER A 175 20.56 -10.00 -0.86
C SER A 175 19.75 -8.85 -1.50
N SER A 176 20.42 -7.85 -2.07
CA SER A 176 19.75 -6.75 -2.78
C SER A 176 18.81 -7.25 -3.89
N THR A 177 19.15 -8.38 -4.54
CA THR A 177 18.27 -9.04 -5.53
C THR A 177 16.98 -9.58 -4.93
N THR A 178 17.03 -10.24 -3.77
CA THR A 178 15.81 -10.75 -3.12
C THR A 178 14.97 -9.62 -2.56
N LEU A 179 15.60 -8.56 -2.05
CA LEU A 179 14.90 -7.36 -1.58
C LEU A 179 14.12 -6.67 -2.70
N LEU A 180 14.74 -6.55 -3.88
CA LEU A 180 14.13 -6.00 -5.09
C LEU A 180 12.96 -6.88 -5.58
N ASP A 181 13.12 -8.21 -5.60
CA ASP A 181 12.03 -9.14 -5.96
C ASP A 181 10.83 -9.02 -5.00
N LEU A 182 11.11 -8.94 -3.69
CA LEU A 182 10.09 -8.75 -2.68
C LEU A 182 9.38 -7.40 -2.82
N PHE A 183 10.13 -6.34 -3.14
CA PHE A 183 9.58 -5.02 -3.42
C PHE A 183 8.62 -5.07 -4.61
N PHE A 184 9.02 -5.65 -5.75
CA PHE A 184 8.15 -5.74 -6.93
C PHE A 184 6.91 -6.62 -6.67
N CYS A 185 7.06 -7.72 -5.93
CA CYS A 185 5.94 -8.58 -5.54
C CYS A 185 4.93 -7.83 -4.65
N ALA A 186 5.43 -7.09 -3.65
CA ALA A 186 4.59 -6.28 -2.77
C ALA A 186 3.92 -5.12 -3.53
N LEU A 187 4.66 -4.45 -4.42
CA LEU A 187 4.15 -3.36 -5.26
C LEU A 187 3.05 -3.85 -6.20
N ALA A 188 3.23 -4.99 -6.85
CA ALA A 188 2.20 -5.58 -7.72
C ALA A 188 0.90 -5.85 -6.94
N LYS A 189 1.01 -6.39 -5.71
CA LYS A 189 -0.15 -6.61 -4.82
C LYS A 189 -0.81 -5.29 -4.42
N ALA A 190 -0.04 -4.25 -4.10
CA ALA A 190 -0.56 -2.94 -3.73
C ALA A 190 -1.30 -2.27 -4.91
N VAL A 191 -0.70 -2.28 -6.11
CA VAL A 191 -1.32 -1.78 -7.34
C VAL A 191 -2.62 -2.52 -7.64
N PHE A 192 -2.61 -3.86 -7.56
CA PHE A 192 -3.81 -4.67 -7.78
C PHE A 192 -4.92 -4.37 -6.77
N SER A 193 -4.58 -4.21 -5.49
CA SER A 193 -5.53 -3.86 -4.44
C SER A 193 -6.18 -2.49 -4.69
N LEU A 194 -5.40 -1.47 -5.04
CA LEU A 194 -5.92 -0.14 -5.37
C LEU A 194 -6.79 -0.16 -6.63
N PHE A 195 -6.43 -0.97 -7.63
CA PHE A 195 -7.25 -1.18 -8.81
C PHE A 195 -8.60 -1.84 -8.48
N LEU A 196 -8.61 -2.84 -7.59
CA LEU A 196 -9.86 -3.45 -7.11
C LEU A 196 -10.74 -2.45 -6.38
N TYR A 197 -10.16 -1.59 -5.52
CA TYR A 197 -10.90 -0.53 -4.85
C TYR A 197 -11.56 0.44 -5.83
N LEU A 198 -10.84 0.82 -6.90
CA LEU A 198 -11.42 1.62 -7.97
C LEU A 198 -12.62 0.91 -8.62
N CYS A 199 -12.49 -0.37 -8.96
CA CYS A 199 -13.58 -1.15 -9.56
C CYS A 199 -14.82 -1.17 -8.67
N VAL A 200 -14.65 -1.43 -7.37
CA VAL A 200 -15.75 -1.43 -6.38
C VAL A 200 -16.40 -0.05 -6.27
N LEU A 201 -15.60 1.03 -6.26
CA LEU A 201 -16.11 2.39 -6.26
C LEU A 201 -16.92 2.70 -7.53
N ILE A 202 -16.41 2.34 -8.71
CA ILE A 202 -17.11 2.56 -9.98
C ILE A 202 -18.46 1.81 -10.00
N ILE A 203 -18.49 0.56 -9.56
CA ILE A 203 -19.71 -0.26 -9.53
C ILE A 203 -20.73 0.32 -8.54
N SER A 204 -20.30 0.65 -7.32
CA SER A 204 -21.18 1.24 -6.30
C SER A 204 -21.80 2.57 -6.76
N PHE A 205 -21.01 3.45 -7.38
CA PHE A 205 -21.54 4.69 -7.96
C PHE A 205 -22.52 4.45 -9.12
N ARG A 206 -22.25 3.47 -10.00
CA ARG A 206 -23.21 3.09 -11.04
C ARG A 206 -24.53 2.63 -10.44
N LEU A 207 -24.50 1.78 -9.42
CA LEU A 207 -25.70 1.28 -8.73
C LEU A 207 -26.50 2.41 -8.05
N ILE A 208 -25.83 3.35 -7.39
CA ILE A 208 -26.49 4.51 -6.77
C ILE A 208 -27.16 5.38 -7.85
N SER A 209 -26.47 5.60 -8.98
CA SER A 209 -26.99 6.43 -10.08
C SER A 209 -28.22 5.82 -10.76
N THR A 210 -28.26 4.49 -10.93
CA THR A 210 -29.42 3.81 -11.51
C THR A 210 -30.62 3.79 -10.56
N THR A 211 -30.36 3.62 -9.25
CA THR A 211 -31.40 3.61 -8.21
C THR A 211 -32.05 4.98 -8.03
N THR A 212 -31.25 6.05 -7.98
CA THR A 212 -31.76 7.42 -7.87
C THR A 212 -32.55 7.85 -9.10
N ARG A 213 -32.11 7.44 -10.31
CA ARG A 213 -32.84 7.73 -11.55
C ARG A 213 -34.21 7.05 -11.62
N LYS A 214 -34.36 5.83 -11.10
CA LYS A 214 -35.68 5.16 -10.98
C LYS A 214 -36.61 5.87 -9.99
N LYS A 215 -36.06 6.55 -8.97
CA LYS A 215 -36.84 7.25 -7.93
C LYS A 215 -37.42 8.59 -8.41
N ASN A 216 -36.79 9.24 -9.40
CA ASN A 216 -37.22 10.52 -9.97
C ASN A 216 -38.17 10.38 -11.20
N VAL A 217 -38.65 9.17 -11.51
CA VAL A 217 -39.62 8.91 -12.60
C VAL A 217 -41.01 8.62 -12.00
N ARG A 218 -41.36 9.24 -10.88
CA ARG A 218 -42.70 9.23 -10.30
C ARG A 218 -43.19 10.65 -10.11
#